data_AF-A0A9P0L845-F1
#
_entry.id   AF-A0A9P0L845-F1
#
_cell.length_a   1.000
_cell.length_b   1.000
_cell.length_c   1.000
_cell.angle_alpha   90.00
_cell.angle_beta   90.00
_cell.angle_gamma   90.00
#
_symmetry.space_group_name_H-M   'P 1'
#
loop_
_entity.id
_entity.type
_entity.pdbx_description
1 polymer ?
#
loop_
_entity_poly.entity_id
_entity_poly.type
_entity_poly.pdbx_seq_one_letter_code
_entity_poly.pdbx_strand_id
1 'polypeptide(L)'
;MGDSGYPQEPWLMTPIQGMPTDTPEGRYTAALIRTRNCVERCIGVLKNRFPCLLKDRVLHYAPFRAGQIIDATSVLHNMCVRANLDMEDQEEEQDDNDVPESDAIVSNVLEQGQARRVNIIQLYFQNVR
;
A
#
# COMPACT_ATOMS: atom_id res chain seq x y z
N MET A 1 0.21 3.12 -3.37
CA MET A 1 1.67 3.03 -3.13
C MET A 1 2.12 1.71 -3.70
N GLY A 2 3.20 1.69 -4.46
CA GLY A 2 3.76 0.44 -4.98
C GLY A 2 4.97 0.02 -4.14
N ASP A 3 5.33 -1.26 -4.22
CA ASP A 3 6.68 -1.70 -3.89
C ASP A 3 7.67 -1.29 -5.00
N SER A 4 8.90 -1.80 -4.93
CA SER A 4 9.93 -1.53 -5.93
C SER A 4 9.83 -2.33 -7.22
N GLY A 5 8.96 -3.33 -7.28
CA GLY A 5 8.64 -4.09 -8.48
C GLY A 5 7.70 -3.36 -9.42
N TYR A 6 6.92 -2.39 -8.92
CA TYR A 6 6.05 -1.56 -9.76
C TYR A 6 6.82 -0.44 -10.50
N PRO A 7 6.39 -0.09 -11.72
CA PRO A 7 6.90 1.10 -12.38
C PRO A 7 6.49 2.38 -11.63
N GLN A 8 7.33 3.40 -11.72
CA GLN A 8 7.02 4.72 -11.17
C GLN A 8 6.05 5.45 -12.11
N GLU A 9 4.86 5.78 -11.61
CA GLU A 9 3.81 6.45 -12.39
C GLU A 9 3.31 7.72 -11.66
N PRO A 10 2.61 8.66 -12.34
CA PRO A 10 2.11 9.88 -11.71
C PRO A 10 1.14 9.63 -10.55
N TRP A 11 0.43 8.49 -10.58
CA TRP A 11 -0.52 8.06 -9.55
C TRP A 11 0.04 6.96 -8.63
N LEU A 12 1.20 6.38 -8.92
CA LEU A 12 1.82 5.29 -8.15
C LEU A 12 3.23 5.65 -7.71
N MET A 13 3.37 5.98 -6.42
CA MET A 13 4.66 6.27 -5.80
C MET A 13 5.34 4.98 -5.32
N THR A 14 6.60 4.81 -5.73
CA THR A 14 7.45 3.67 -5.33
C THR A 14 8.69 4.14 -4.54
N PRO A 15 9.27 3.27 -3.70
CA PRO A 15 10.50 3.56 -2.97
C PRO A 15 11.67 3.86 -3.90
N ILE A 16 12.58 4.75 -3.49
CA ILE A 16 13.89 4.90 -4.13
C ILE A 16 14.87 3.98 -3.41
N GLN A 17 15.43 3.03 -4.15
CA GLN A 17 16.37 2.02 -3.62
C GLN A 17 17.76 2.61 -3.35
N GLY A 18 18.41 2.15 -2.29
CA GLY A 18 19.81 2.48 -1.99
C GLY A 18 20.08 3.91 -1.53
N MET A 19 19.06 4.70 -1.19
CA MET A 19 19.25 6.07 -0.71
C MET A 19 19.58 6.11 0.79
N PRO A 20 20.61 6.87 1.20
CA PRO A 20 20.90 7.12 2.61
C PRO A 20 19.71 7.75 3.35
N THR A 21 19.43 7.31 4.57
CA THR A 21 18.24 7.72 5.35
C THR A 21 18.22 9.20 5.77
N ASP A 22 19.37 9.88 5.74
CA ASP A 22 19.52 11.30 6.05
C ASP A 22 19.16 12.23 4.86
N THR A 23 19.15 11.69 3.64
CA THR A 23 18.75 12.42 2.43
C THR A 23 17.23 12.63 2.37
N PRO A 24 16.73 13.68 1.69
CA PRO A 24 15.30 13.85 1.42
C PRO A 24 14.65 12.63 0.77
N GLU A 25 15.35 11.99 -0.16
CA GLU A 25 14.93 10.77 -0.85
C GLU A 25 14.83 9.58 0.11
N GLY A 26 15.82 9.42 1.00
CA GLY A 26 15.80 8.37 2.03
C GLY A 26 14.67 8.56 3.04
N ARG A 27 14.42 9.81 3.46
CA ARG A 27 13.27 10.15 4.32
C ARG A 27 11.94 9.87 3.63
N TYR A 28 11.81 10.20 2.34
CA TYR A 28 10.65 9.85 1.52
C TYR A 28 10.44 8.33 1.48
N THR A 29 11.49 7.56 1.17
CA THR A 29 11.44 6.09 1.11
C THR A 29 11.02 5.51 2.45
N ALA A 30 11.60 5.99 3.56
CA ALA A 30 11.25 5.53 4.91
C ALA A 30 9.79 5.84 5.26
N ALA A 31 9.28 7.02 4.90
CA ALA A 31 7.88 7.38 5.12
C ALA A 31 6.92 6.52 4.28
N LEU A 32 7.28 6.24 3.03
CA LEU A 32 6.51 5.38 2.13
C LEU A 32 6.42 3.95 2.69
N ILE A 33 7.55 3.35 3.08
CA ILE A 33 7.62 2.02 3.69
C ILE A 33 6.79 1.96 4.96
N ARG A 34 6.93 2.95 5.86
CA ARG A 34 6.15 3.00 7.10
C ARG A 34 4.64 3.03 6.84
N THR A 35 4.23 3.82 5.85
CA THR A 35 2.81 3.92 5.47
C THR A 35 2.32 2.60 4.89
N ARG A 36 3.12 1.95 4.02
CA ARG A 36 2.80 0.64 3.45
C ARG A 36 2.60 -0.42 4.53
N ASN A 37 3.54 -0.52 5.48
CA ASN A 37 3.46 -1.48 6.59
C ASN A 37 2.18 -1.29 7.44
N CYS A 38 1.71 -0.05 7.61
CA CYS A 38 0.46 0.23 8.32
C CYS A 38 -0.76 -0.26 7.54
N VAL A 39 -0.78 -0.03 6.22
CA VAL A 39 -1.85 -0.46 5.33
C VAL A 39 -1.90 -1.98 5.22
N GLU A 40 -0.75 -2.63 5.02
CA GLU A 40 -0.62 -4.09 4.94
C GLU A 40 -1.13 -4.76 6.21
N ARG A 41 -0.71 -4.30 7.39
CA ARG A 41 -1.23 -4.80 8.68
C ARG A 41 -2.74 -4.65 8.81
N CYS A 42 -3.29 -3.51 8.41
CA CYS A 42 -4.73 -3.27 8.44
C CYS A 42 -5.49 -4.25 7.52
N ILE A 43 -5.02 -4.39 6.27
CA ILE A 43 -5.57 -5.36 5.32
C ILE A 43 -5.52 -6.76 5.92
N GLY A 44 -4.43 -7.08 6.61
CA GLY A 44 -4.25 -8.37 7.22
C GLY A 44 -5.24 -8.71 8.32
N VAL A 45 -5.40 -7.78 9.28
CA VAL A 45 -6.42 -7.87 10.32
C VAL A 45 -7.82 -8.08 9.73
N LEU A 46 -8.14 -7.40 8.62
CA LEU A 46 -9.41 -7.58 7.93
C LEU A 46 -9.53 -8.96 7.26
N LYS A 47 -8.49 -9.44 6.57
CA LYS A 47 -8.46 -10.76 5.92
C LYS A 47 -8.62 -11.89 6.93
N ASN A 48 -7.90 -11.81 8.04
CA ASN A 48 -7.99 -12.76 9.14
C ASN A 48 -9.40 -12.77 9.76
N ARG A 49 -10.03 -11.60 9.94
CA ARG A 49 -11.37 -11.50 10.54
C ARG A 49 -12.48 -11.97 9.61
N PHE A 50 -12.35 -11.65 8.33
CA PHE A 50 -13.40 -11.85 7.35
C PHE A 50 -12.89 -12.74 6.23
N PRO A 51 -13.11 -14.06 6.31
CA PRO A 51 -12.69 -15.01 5.28
C PRO A 51 -13.22 -14.72 3.86
N CYS A 52 -14.24 -13.87 3.73
CA CYS A 52 -14.69 -13.36 2.43
C CYS A 52 -13.67 -12.47 1.71
N LEU A 53 -12.57 -12.08 2.38
CA LEU A 53 -11.48 -11.27 1.83
C LEU A 53 -10.21 -12.08 1.47
N LEU A 54 -10.18 -13.39 1.74
CA LEU A 54 -9.00 -14.23 1.50
C LEU A 54 -8.79 -14.56 0.00
N LYS A 55 -7.51 -14.59 -0.42
CA LYS A 55 -7.02 -14.73 -1.81
C LYS A 55 -7.47 -16.01 -2.52
N ASP A 56 -7.69 -17.10 -1.78
CA ASP A 56 -8.24 -18.36 -2.30
C ASP A 56 -9.65 -18.20 -2.92
N ARG A 57 -10.25 -17.02 -2.71
CA ARG A 57 -11.48 -16.57 -3.32
C ARG A 57 -11.23 -15.20 -3.92
N VAL A 58 -10.43 -15.12 -5.01
CA VAL A 58 -10.33 -13.93 -5.86
C VAL A 58 -11.72 -13.31 -5.91
N LEU A 59 -11.85 -12.05 -5.44
CA LEU A 59 -13.13 -11.39 -5.35
C LEU A 59 -13.68 -11.34 -6.80
N HIS A 60 -14.54 -12.29 -7.17
CA HIS A 60 -15.18 -12.39 -8.49
C HIS A 60 -16.26 -11.29 -8.67
N TYR A 61 -15.99 -10.11 -8.11
CA TYR A 61 -16.89 -9.00 -8.01
C TYR A 61 -16.30 -7.84 -8.80
N ALA A 62 -17.15 -7.11 -9.50
CA ALA A 62 -16.74 -5.86 -10.14
C ALA A 62 -16.12 -4.92 -9.08
N PRO A 63 -15.16 -4.05 -9.47
CA PRO A 63 -14.47 -3.15 -8.53
C PRO A 63 -15.41 -2.37 -7.60
N PHE A 64 -16.56 -1.94 -8.13
CA PHE A 64 -17.58 -1.25 -7.33
C PHE A 64 -18.14 -2.13 -6.20
N ARG A 65 -18.45 -3.40 -6.50
CA ARG A 65 -18.93 -4.37 -5.50
C ARG A 65 -17.84 -4.76 -4.52
N ALA A 66 -16.60 -4.90 -4.99
CA ALA A 66 -15.44 -5.11 -4.13
C ALA A 66 -15.30 -3.99 -3.09
N GLY A 67 -15.40 -2.73 -3.52
CA GLY A 67 -15.38 -1.57 -2.63
C GLY A 67 -16.46 -1.64 -1.54
N GLN A 68 -17.70 -2.00 -1.91
CA GLN A 68 -18.79 -2.15 -0.93
C GLN A 68 -18.51 -3.24 0.11
N ILE A 69 -17.87 -4.35 -0.28
CA ILE A 69 -17.48 -5.42 0.64
C ILE A 69 -16.42 -4.91 1.62
N ILE A 70 -15.40 -4.21 1.12
CA ILE A 70 -14.34 -3.61 1.95
C ILE A 70 -14.90 -2.58 2.93
N ASP A 71 -15.84 -1.73 2.50
CA ASP A 71 -16.49 -0.76 3.37
C ASP A 71 -17.27 -1.46 4.49
N ALA A 72 -18.05 -2.50 4.14
CA ALA A 72 -18.84 -3.26 5.09
C ALA A 72 -17.96 -3.97 6.13
N THR A 73 -16.88 -4.63 5.71
CA THR A 73 -15.96 -5.31 6.63
C THR A 73 -15.22 -4.34 7.53
N SER A 74 -14.87 -3.14 7.04
CA SER A 74 -14.27 -2.07 7.84
C SER A 74 -15.22 -1.57 8.92
N VAL A 75 -16.49 -1.35 8.58
CA VAL A 75 -17.54 -0.95 9.54
C VAL A 75 -17.77 -2.05 10.58
N LEU A 76 -17.86 -3.31 10.16
CA LEU A 76 -18.05 -4.45 11.07
C LEU A 76 -16.86 -4.64 12.00
N HIS A 77 -15.63 -4.52 11.50
CA HIS A 77 -14.42 -4.55 12.32
C HIS A 77 -14.49 -3.51 13.44
N ASN A 78 -14.83 -2.27 13.08
CA ASN A 78 -15.00 -1.17 14.02
C ASN A 78 -16.09 -1.41 15.08
N MET A 79 -17.15 -2.15 14.74
CA MET A 79 -18.16 -2.57 15.71
C MET A 79 -17.62 -3.66 16.64
N CYS A 80 -16.90 -4.65 16.11
CA CYS A 80 -16.27 -5.70 16.91
C CYS A 80 -15.26 -5.13 17.93
N VAL A 81 -14.39 -4.20 17.51
CA VAL A 81 -13.43 -3.54 18.41
C VAL A 81 -14.16 -2.82 19.55
N ARG A 82 -15.23 -2.08 19.25
CA ARG A 82 -16.04 -1.40 20.28
C ARG A 82 -16.76 -2.36 21.23
N ALA A 83 -17.11 -3.55 20.75
CA ALA A 83 -17.73 -4.60 21.54
C ALA A 83 -16.71 -5.48 22.27
N ASN A 84 -15.41 -5.17 22.18
CA ASN A 84 -14.30 -5.95 22.73
C ASN A 84 -14.31 -7.42 22.27
N LEU A 85 -14.72 -7.63 21.01
CA LEU A 85 -14.69 -8.92 20.32
C LEU A 85 -13.32 -9.09 19.66
N ASP A 86 -12.31 -9.20 20.52
CA ASP A 86 -10.92 -9.34 20.09
C ASP A 86 -10.74 -10.68 19.36
N MET A 87 -9.91 -10.63 18.32
CA MET A 87 -9.36 -11.84 17.72
C MET A 87 -7.92 -11.93 18.17
N GLU A 88 -7.42 -13.15 18.29
CA GLU A 88 -5.99 -13.36 18.50
C GLU A 88 -5.22 -12.76 17.32
N ASP A 89 -4.25 -11.90 17.61
CA ASP A 89 -3.33 -11.35 16.62
C ASP A 89 -2.54 -12.51 16.02
N GLN A 90 -2.86 -12.89 14.79
CA GLN A 90 -2.01 -13.77 14.00
C GLN A 90 -1.03 -12.89 13.23
N GLU A 91 0.27 -13.16 13.39
CA GLU A 91 1.31 -12.56 12.56
C GLU A 91 1.07 -13.02 11.12
N GLU A 92 0.67 -12.11 10.24
CA GLU A 92 0.58 -12.44 8.83
C GLU A 92 1.97 -12.61 8.24
N GLU A 93 2.20 -13.74 7.59
CA GLU A 93 3.33 -13.92 6.68
C GLU A 93 3.21 -12.89 5.54
N GLN A 94 4.29 -12.17 5.24
CA GLN A 94 4.34 -11.28 4.08
C GLN A 94 4.09 -12.11 2.82
N ASP A 95 2.95 -11.88 2.16
CA ASP A 95 2.69 -12.43 0.83
C ASP A 95 3.59 -11.69 -0.17
N ASP A 96 4.81 -12.18 -0.34
CA ASP A 96 5.85 -11.67 -1.26
C ASP A 96 5.51 -11.91 -2.76
N ASN A 97 4.27 -12.33 -3.09
CA ASN A 97 3.89 -12.78 -4.42
C ASN A 97 2.91 -11.85 -5.14
N ASP A 98 3.29 -10.60 -5.35
CA ASP A 98 2.76 -9.80 -6.46
C ASP A 98 3.94 -9.30 -7.30
N VAL A 99 4.38 -10.14 -8.25
CA VAL A 99 5.26 -9.71 -9.34
C VAL A 99 4.36 -9.03 -10.37
N PRO A 100 4.48 -7.71 -10.59
CA PRO A 100 3.69 -7.06 -11.63
C PRO A 100 4.20 -7.54 -12.99
N GLU A 101 3.27 -7.96 -13.85
CA GLU A 101 3.58 -8.16 -15.26
C GLU A 101 3.97 -6.81 -15.85
N SER A 102 5.21 -6.69 -16.32
CA SER A 102 5.80 -5.44 -16.79
C SER A 102 5.15 -5.02 -18.12
N ASP A 103 4.07 -4.25 -18.05
CA ASP A 103 3.56 -3.53 -19.22
C ASP A 103 4.61 -2.55 -19.75
N ALA A 104 4.82 -2.54 -21.07
CA ALA A 104 5.80 -1.68 -21.71
C ALA A 104 5.50 -0.20 -21.39
N ILE A 105 6.37 0.41 -20.58
CA ILE A 105 6.18 1.79 -20.10
C ILE A 105 6.23 2.74 -21.29
N VAL A 106 5.16 3.48 -21.52
CA VAL A 106 5.18 4.63 -22.44
C VAL A 106 6.11 5.67 -21.81
N SER A 107 7.24 6.01 -22.46
CA SER A 107 8.32 6.89 -21.93
C SER A 107 7.80 8.15 -21.22
N ASN A 108 6.72 8.74 -21.73
CA ASN A 108 6.07 9.92 -21.18
C ASN A 108 5.49 9.70 -19.75
N VAL A 109 4.96 8.52 -19.45
CA VAL A 109 4.36 8.20 -18.14
C VAL A 109 5.44 8.09 -17.06
N LEU A 110 6.59 7.47 -17.39
CA LEU A 110 7.71 7.36 -16.46
C LEU A 110 8.27 8.73 -16.09
N GLU A 111 8.49 9.59 -17.08
CA GLU A 111 9.00 10.94 -16.86
C GLU A 111 8.05 11.76 -15.97
N GLN A 112 6.73 11.71 -16.25
CA GLN A 112 5.72 12.34 -15.40
C GLN A 112 5.71 11.77 -13.98
N GLY A 113 5.85 10.45 -13.84
CA GLY A 113 5.91 9.77 -12.55
C GLY A 113 7.13 10.17 -11.73
N GLN A 114 8.30 10.24 -12.36
CA GLN A 114 9.53 10.71 -11.74
C GLN A 114 9.44 12.18 -11.34
N ALA A 115 8.94 13.04 -12.23
CA ALA A 115 8.73 14.47 -11.94
C ALA A 115 7.78 14.66 -10.74
N ARG A 116 6.69 13.88 -10.68
CA ARG A 116 5.75 13.90 -9.54
C ARG A 116 6.43 13.51 -8.24
N ARG A 117 7.24 12.43 -8.24
CA ARG A 117 7.98 11.98 -7.06
C ARG A 117 8.99 13.03 -6.60
N VAL A 118 9.76 13.61 -7.51
CA VAL A 118 10.70 14.70 -7.20
C VAL A 118 9.97 15.88 -6.57
N ASN A 119 8.82 16.29 -7.13
CA ASN A 119 8.03 17.38 -6.57
C ASN A 119 7.56 17.10 -5.12
N ILE A 120 7.12 15.87 -4.83
CA ILE A 120 6.75 15.44 -3.47
C ILE A 120 7.96 15.53 -2.53
N ILE A 121 9.12 15.02 -2.94
CA ILE A 121 10.35 15.05 -2.15
C ILE A 121 10.76 16.50 -1.85
N GLN A 122 10.69 17.36 -2.86
CA GLN A 122 11.01 18.77 -2.73
C GLN A 122 10.10 19.51 -1.74
N LEU A 123 8.78 19.29 -1.85
CA LEU A 123 7.79 19.98 -1.03
C LEU A 123 7.77 19.52 0.43
N TYR A 124 7.98 18.23 0.69
CA TYR A 124 7.70 17.63 2.00
C TYR A 124 8.93 17.06 2.73
N PHE A 125 10.04 16.81 2.03
CA PHE A 125 11.17 16.07 2.59
C PHE A 125 12.50 16.85 2.55
N GLN A 126 12.55 18.07 2.04
CA GLN A 126 13.79 18.88 2.04
C GLN A 126 14.16 19.37 3.45
N ASN A 127 13.21 19.94 4.19
CA ASN A 127 13.47 20.64 5.46
C ASN A 127 12.75 19.98 6.64
N VAL A 128 13.11 18.73 6.95
CA VAL A 128 12.66 18.10 8.19
C VAL A 128 13.55 18.62 9.31
N ARG A 129 12.96 19.37 10.24
CA ARG A 129 13.60 19.82 11.49
C ARG A 129 13.95 18.65 12.39
#